data_AF-A0A7C6YFY0-F1
#
_entry.id   AF-A0A7C6YFY0-F1
#
_cell.length_a   1.000
_cell.length_b   1.000
_cell.length_c   1.000
_cell.angle_alpha   90.00
_cell.angle_beta   90.00
_cell.angle_gamma   90.00
#
_symmetry.space_group_name_H-M   'P 1'
#
loop_
_entity.id
_entity.type
_entity.pdbx_description
1 polymer ?
#
loop_
_entity_poly.entity_id
_entity_poly.type
_entity_poly.pdbx_seq_one_letter_code
_entity_poly.pdbx_strand_id
1 'polypeptide(L)'
;MNKKKKPRSSKKTLIVVLAAVVAVGMVLSTVIIYIDYIRKPNYTQKENADQESFERQLQAEHENLKQEARQLEKYIEDYGPSPAVLDRLASIYSGLAEYARWLDAESRPQYLEKAAEIYRSLVEEEPQQVKYQFLLYSTYASLEQEEEAKQQVGSLKQLLEQKQAGGTLENLDRFYYALVLDEVDSDRQGALDQLSTILDTEPEDSPLYSYAKSYREQLKSGDKPSGEPTEGNSSPGN
;
A
#
# COMPACT_ATOMS: atom_id res chain seq x y z
N MET A 1 6.04 -37.20 12.47
CA MET A 1 6.48 -35.90 13.02
C MET A 1 6.15 -34.80 12.02
N ASN A 2 5.04 -34.10 12.22
CA ASN A 2 4.59 -32.99 11.36
C ASN A 2 5.39 -31.72 11.67
N LYS A 3 6.21 -31.26 10.71
CA LYS A 3 6.81 -29.92 10.77
C LYS A 3 5.75 -28.90 10.35
N LYS A 4 5.21 -28.17 11.34
CA LYS A 4 4.38 -26.98 11.12
C LYS A 4 5.19 -25.95 10.32
N LYS A 5 4.75 -25.60 9.12
CA LYS A 5 5.30 -24.48 8.34
C LYS A 5 4.87 -23.19 9.03
N LYS A 6 5.84 -22.37 9.46
CA LYS A 6 5.57 -21.01 9.95
C LYS A 6 5.08 -20.12 8.79
N PRO A 7 4.14 -19.19 9.00
CA PRO A 7 3.76 -18.22 7.98
C PRO A 7 4.96 -17.33 7.67
N ARG A 8 5.35 -17.27 6.40
CA ARG A 8 6.62 -16.72 5.94
C ARG A 8 6.36 -15.40 5.21
N SER A 9 6.40 -14.31 5.96
CA SER A 9 6.60 -12.89 5.59
C SER A 9 5.99 -12.44 4.24
N SER A 10 4.76 -11.90 4.29
CA SER A 10 4.05 -11.17 3.22
C SER A 10 4.35 -9.67 3.17
N LYS A 11 5.16 -9.14 4.10
CA LYS A 11 5.39 -7.70 4.28
C LYS A 11 5.87 -6.97 3.00
N LYS A 12 6.54 -7.64 2.06
CA LYS A 12 7.08 -6.98 0.83
C LYS A 12 6.03 -6.74 -0.27
N THR A 13 4.97 -7.56 -0.36
CA THR A 13 3.90 -7.39 -1.35
C THR A 13 2.97 -6.24 -0.94
N LEU A 14 2.61 -6.20 0.35
CA LEU A 14 1.87 -5.10 0.98
C LEU A 14 2.48 -3.73 0.66
N ILE A 15 3.82 -3.63 0.67
CA ILE A 15 4.56 -2.38 0.42
C ILE A 15 4.40 -1.87 -1.01
N VAL A 16 4.51 -2.76 -2.00
CA VAL A 16 4.40 -2.38 -3.42
C VAL A 16 2.96 -2.01 -3.78
N VAL A 17 1.98 -2.70 -3.18
CA VAL A 17 0.56 -2.42 -3.41
C VAL A 17 0.09 -1.17 -2.65
N LEU A 18 0.53 -0.96 -1.40
CA LEU A 18 0.30 0.29 -0.66
C LEU A 18 0.85 1.49 -1.42
N ALA A 19 2.09 1.41 -1.91
CA ALA A 19 2.68 2.48 -2.71
C ALA A 19 1.84 2.79 -3.96
N ALA A 20 1.28 1.77 -4.62
CA ALA A 20 0.40 1.95 -5.77
C ALA A 20 -0.97 2.54 -5.40
N VAL A 21 -1.59 2.15 -4.28
CA VAL A 21 -2.88 2.69 -3.82
C VAL A 21 -2.74 4.13 -3.29
N VAL A 22 -1.65 4.45 -2.61
CA VAL A 22 -1.31 5.82 -2.18
C VAL A 22 -1.00 6.72 -3.40
N ALA A 23 -0.40 6.16 -4.47
CA ALA A 23 -0.16 6.85 -5.74
C ALA A 23 -1.43 7.23 -6.51
N VAL A 24 -2.56 6.56 -6.28
CA VAL A 24 -3.84 6.97 -6.87
C VAL A 24 -4.38 8.25 -6.19
N GLY A 25 -3.96 8.53 -4.95
CA GLY A 25 -4.33 9.74 -4.21
C GLY A 25 -3.32 10.89 -4.31
N MET A 26 -2.05 10.61 -4.60
CA MET A 26 -0.97 11.61 -4.73
C MET A 26 -0.53 11.74 -6.18
N VAL A 27 -0.33 12.97 -6.65
CA VAL A 27 0.07 13.31 -8.02
C VAL A 27 1.20 12.38 -8.52
N LEU A 28 0.86 11.53 -9.49
CA LEU A 28 1.56 10.35 -10.04
C LEU A 28 3.04 10.50 -10.48
N SER A 29 3.72 11.65 -10.30
CA SER A 29 4.99 11.88 -11.01
C SER A 29 6.19 11.09 -10.46
N THR A 30 6.24 10.78 -9.16
CA THR A 30 7.40 10.12 -8.52
C THR A 30 7.28 8.60 -8.45
N VAL A 31 6.07 8.04 -8.55
CA VAL A 31 5.83 6.59 -8.37
C VAL A 31 6.23 5.77 -9.61
N ILE A 32 6.20 6.37 -10.80
CA ILE A 32 6.68 5.72 -12.04
C ILE A 32 8.20 5.48 -11.97
N ILE A 33 8.96 6.42 -11.40
CA ILE A 33 10.41 6.28 -11.18
C ILE A 33 10.68 5.23 -10.10
N TYR A 34 9.86 5.20 -9.04
CA TYR A 34 9.94 4.23 -7.95
C TYR A 34 9.76 2.77 -8.42
N ILE A 35 8.81 2.51 -9.32
CA ILE A 35 8.57 1.15 -9.86
C ILE A 35 9.70 0.71 -10.80
N ASP A 36 10.27 1.62 -11.59
CA ASP A 36 11.35 1.28 -12.54
C ASP A 36 12.70 1.05 -11.81
N TYR A 37 12.98 1.83 -10.76
CA TYR A 37 14.16 1.65 -9.89
C TYR A 37 14.16 0.30 -9.16
N ILE A 38 13.00 -0.13 -8.65
CA ILE A 38 12.85 -1.43 -7.99
C ILE A 38 12.93 -2.60 -8.99
N ARG A 39 12.50 -2.41 -10.25
CA ARG A 39 12.51 -3.47 -11.28
C ARG A 39 13.88 -3.73 -11.90
N LYS A 40 14.82 -2.78 -11.89
CA LYS A 40 16.11 -2.91 -12.58
C LYS A 40 17.28 -2.38 -11.74
N PRO A 41 17.79 -3.16 -10.77
CA PRO A 41 18.94 -2.75 -9.96
C PRO A 41 20.29 -2.74 -10.70
N ASN A 42 20.35 -3.16 -11.98
CA ASN A 42 21.58 -3.24 -12.77
C ASN A 42 21.72 -2.09 -13.79
N TYR A 43 21.49 -0.85 -13.37
CA TYR A 43 21.85 0.34 -14.18
C TYR A 43 23.25 0.83 -13.80
N THR A 44 24.27 0.01 -14.03
CA THR A 44 25.64 0.46 -13.79
C THR A 44 26.07 1.52 -14.82
N GLN A 45 26.70 2.58 -14.31
CA GLN A 45 27.67 3.45 -15.01
C GLN A 45 27.22 4.85 -15.50
N LYS A 46 26.00 5.32 -15.19
CA LYS A 46 25.62 6.77 -15.25
C LYS A 46 25.28 7.37 -13.86
N GLU A 47 25.55 6.61 -12.80
CA GLU A 47 24.82 6.58 -11.52
C GLU A 47 24.92 7.80 -10.60
N ASN A 48 26.00 8.59 -10.56
CA ASN A 48 26.15 9.55 -9.45
C ASN A 48 25.27 10.81 -9.59
N ALA A 49 25.10 11.33 -10.80
CA ALA A 49 24.29 12.55 -11.02
C ALA A 49 22.78 12.24 -10.96
N ASP A 50 22.38 11.07 -11.45
CA ASP A 50 20.98 10.64 -11.49
C ASP A 50 20.50 10.18 -10.09
N GLN A 51 21.37 9.56 -9.28
CA GLN A 51 21.07 9.20 -7.89
C GLN A 51 21.01 10.42 -6.97
N GLU A 52 21.95 11.36 -7.07
CA GLU A 52 21.91 12.59 -6.26
C GLU A 52 20.69 13.46 -6.63
N SER A 53 20.29 13.48 -7.92
CA SER A 53 19.05 14.11 -8.35
C SER A 53 17.81 13.41 -7.76
N PHE A 54 17.81 12.08 -7.69
CA PHE A 54 16.71 11.30 -7.12
C PHE A 54 16.57 11.52 -5.61
N GLU A 55 17.67 11.45 -4.85
CA GLU A 55 17.64 11.68 -3.39
C GLU A 55 17.16 13.10 -3.06
N ARG A 56 17.59 14.10 -3.82
CA ARG A 56 17.10 15.48 -3.67
C ARG A 56 15.61 15.60 -3.99
N GLN A 57 15.12 14.93 -5.02
CA GLN A 57 13.68 14.90 -5.34
C GLN A 57 12.88 14.21 -4.22
N LEU A 58 13.40 13.10 -3.68
CA LEU A 58 12.79 12.37 -2.57
C LEU A 58 12.67 13.24 -1.32
N GLN A 59 13.74 13.97 -0.98
CA GLN A 59 13.75 14.90 0.14
C GLN A 59 12.81 16.09 -0.09
N ALA A 60 12.81 16.66 -1.30
CA ALA A 60 11.92 17.77 -1.64
C ALA A 60 10.45 17.36 -1.51
N GLU A 61 10.08 16.19 -2.00
CA GLU A 61 8.72 15.68 -1.90
C GLU A 61 8.33 15.36 -0.46
N HIS A 62 9.24 14.78 0.32
CA HIS A 62 9.02 14.55 1.75
C HIS A 62 8.76 15.86 2.52
N GLU A 63 9.51 16.94 2.23
CA GLU A 63 9.28 18.25 2.85
C GLU A 63 8.00 18.92 2.34
N ASN A 64 7.65 18.77 1.06
CA ASN A 64 6.38 19.25 0.52
C ASN A 64 5.19 18.60 1.24
N LEU A 65 5.22 17.27 1.43
CA LEU A 65 4.19 16.54 2.15
C LEU A 65 4.07 16.97 3.61
N LYS A 66 5.20 17.21 4.31
CA LYS A 66 5.17 17.77 5.68
C LYS A 66 4.56 19.17 5.72
N GLN A 67 4.83 20.00 4.72
CA GLN A 67 4.24 21.34 4.64
C GLN A 67 2.73 21.24 4.39
N GLU A 68 2.31 20.38 3.47
CA GLU A 68 0.89 20.16 3.18
C GLU A 68 0.14 19.59 4.40
N ALA A 69 0.72 18.62 5.11
CA ALA A 69 0.15 18.09 6.35
C ALA A 69 -0.11 19.21 7.37
N ARG A 70 0.87 20.09 7.60
CA ARG A 70 0.73 21.25 8.51
C ARG A 70 -0.36 22.23 8.07
N GLN A 71 -0.50 22.46 6.76
CA GLN A 71 -1.55 23.32 6.23
C GLN A 71 -2.95 22.73 6.45
N LEU A 72 -3.10 21.42 6.26
CA LEU A 72 -4.38 20.72 6.49
C LEU A 72 -4.70 20.59 7.97
N GLU A 73 -3.72 20.32 8.83
CA GLU A 73 -3.90 20.36 10.29
C GLU A 73 -4.41 21.72 10.75
N LYS A 74 -3.78 22.80 10.27
CA LYS A 74 -4.25 24.16 10.55
C LYS A 74 -5.65 24.42 10.00
N TYR A 75 -5.95 23.94 8.79
CA TYR A 75 -7.30 24.07 8.23
C TYR A 75 -8.34 23.36 9.12
N ILE A 76 -8.03 22.17 9.63
CA ILE A 76 -8.92 21.44 10.54
C ILE A 76 -9.10 22.20 11.86
N GLU A 77 -8.05 22.83 12.39
CA GLU A 77 -8.14 23.68 13.58
C GLU A 77 -9.04 24.90 13.36
N ASP A 78 -8.89 25.58 12.22
CA ASP A 78 -9.60 26.81 11.89
C ASP A 78 -11.07 26.57 11.47
N TYR A 79 -11.35 25.47 10.76
CA TYR A 79 -12.64 25.23 10.09
C TYR A 79 -13.33 23.92 10.48
N GLY A 80 -12.69 23.08 11.28
CA GLY A 80 -13.17 21.75 11.67
C GLY A 80 -12.83 20.65 10.65
N PRO A 81 -12.94 19.38 11.07
CA PRO A 81 -12.70 18.25 10.19
C PRO A 81 -13.83 18.06 9.18
N SER A 82 -13.49 17.52 8.00
CA SER A 82 -14.46 16.94 7.06
C SER A 82 -13.86 15.67 6.45
N PRO A 83 -14.67 14.69 6.01
CA PRO A 83 -14.16 13.43 5.46
C PRO A 83 -13.13 13.62 4.36
N ALA A 84 -13.34 14.55 3.43
CA ALA A 84 -12.40 14.81 2.33
C ALA A 84 -11.05 15.36 2.82
N VAL A 85 -11.06 16.25 3.81
CA VAL A 85 -9.83 16.83 4.38
C VAL A 85 -9.09 15.78 5.22
N LEU A 86 -9.82 14.98 5.98
CA LEU A 86 -9.27 13.88 6.76
C LEU A 86 -8.67 12.79 5.87
N ASP A 87 -9.36 12.37 4.79
CA ASP A 87 -8.84 11.38 3.83
C ASP A 87 -7.54 11.86 3.18
N ARG A 88 -7.48 13.14 2.81
CA ARG A 88 -6.26 13.75 2.28
C ARG A 88 -5.13 13.75 3.31
N LEU A 89 -5.40 14.18 4.55
CA LEU A 89 -4.39 14.24 5.60
C LEU A 89 -3.87 12.85 5.98
N ALA A 90 -4.76 11.86 6.11
CA ALA A 90 -4.39 10.47 6.37
C ALA A 90 -3.53 9.91 5.23
N SER A 91 -3.89 10.20 3.98
CA SER A 91 -3.11 9.80 2.81
C SER A 91 -1.70 10.41 2.87
N ILE A 92 -1.57 11.70 3.17
CA ILE A 92 -0.27 12.37 3.33
C ILE A 92 0.57 11.69 4.42
N TYR A 93 -0.03 11.38 5.57
CA TYR A 93 0.69 10.67 6.63
C TYR A 93 1.11 9.26 6.24
N SER A 94 0.28 8.51 5.50
CA SER A 94 0.70 7.24 4.90
C SER A 94 1.87 7.43 3.93
N GLY A 95 1.84 8.46 3.08
CA GLY A 95 2.95 8.77 2.18
C GLY A 95 4.25 9.12 2.92
N LEU A 96 4.17 9.99 3.94
CA LEU A 96 5.31 10.33 4.79
C LEU A 96 5.91 9.08 5.45
N ALA A 97 5.07 8.14 5.92
CA ALA A 97 5.55 6.86 6.46
C ALA A 97 6.29 6.00 5.42
N GLU A 98 5.90 6.06 4.15
CA GLU A 98 6.59 5.37 3.06
C GLU A 98 7.95 6.01 2.73
N TYR A 99 8.03 7.35 2.67
CA TYR A 99 9.30 8.07 2.51
C TYR A 99 10.24 7.85 3.71
N ALA A 100 9.69 7.84 4.93
CA ALA A 100 10.42 7.65 6.17
C ALA A 100 11.20 6.32 6.20
N ARG A 101 10.76 5.28 5.50
CA ARG A 101 11.54 4.02 5.37
C ARG A 101 12.98 4.23 4.87
N TRP A 102 13.19 5.26 4.06
CA TRP A 102 14.46 5.54 3.39
C TRP A 102 15.17 6.75 3.97
N LEU A 103 14.40 7.76 4.38
CA LEU A 103 14.93 9.05 4.82
C LEU A 103 15.10 9.13 6.33
N ASP A 104 14.18 8.51 7.10
CA ASP A 104 14.09 8.67 8.54
C ASP A 104 13.20 7.58 9.16
N ALA A 105 13.76 6.38 9.34
CA ALA A 105 12.98 5.23 9.78
C ALA A 105 12.38 5.39 11.19
N GLU A 106 12.94 6.29 12.00
CA GLU A 106 12.50 6.55 13.37
C GLU A 106 11.18 7.33 13.42
N SER A 107 10.89 8.20 12.43
CA SER A 107 9.62 8.93 12.36
C SER A 107 8.48 8.12 11.73
N ARG A 108 8.79 7.00 11.07
CA ARG A 108 7.78 6.16 10.39
C ARG A 108 6.62 5.74 11.31
N PRO A 109 6.84 5.22 12.54
CA PRO A 109 5.74 4.84 13.42
C PRO A 109 4.81 6.01 13.74
N GLN A 110 5.36 7.19 14.01
CA GLN A 110 4.57 8.39 14.32
C GLN A 110 3.64 8.78 13.16
N TYR A 111 4.12 8.74 11.92
CA TYR A 111 3.27 9.02 10.76
C TYR A 111 2.16 7.98 10.58
N LEU A 112 2.47 6.70 10.81
CA LEU A 112 1.46 5.64 10.74
C LEU A 112 0.41 5.76 11.85
N GLU A 113 0.82 6.13 13.07
CA GLU A 113 -0.11 6.37 14.19
C GLU A 113 -1.09 7.49 13.86
N LYS A 114 -0.60 8.61 13.31
CA LYS A 114 -1.47 9.71 12.85
C LYS A 114 -2.41 9.27 11.73
N ALA A 115 -1.93 8.51 10.75
CA ALA A 115 -2.77 7.98 9.68
C ALA A 115 -3.85 7.03 10.25
N ALA A 116 -3.50 6.14 11.17
CA ALA A 116 -4.43 5.20 11.81
C ALA A 116 -5.51 5.92 12.61
N GLU A 117 -5.15 6.97 13.36
CA GLU A 117 -6.10 7.78 14.11
C GLU A 117 -7.15 8.41 13.18
N ILE A 118 -6.70 9.00 12.07
CA ILE A 118 -7.60 9.64 11.11
C ILE A 118 -8.46 8.61 10.36
N TYR A 119 -7.87 7.51 9.89
CA TYR A 119 -8.64 6.45 9.23
C TYR A 119 -9.67 5.81 10.17
N ARG A 120 -9.38 5.70 11.47
CA ARG A 120 -10.37 5.26 12.46
C ARG A 120 -11.57 6.20 12.51
N SER A 121 -11.35 7.53 12.55
CA SER A 121 -12.45 8.49 12.49
C SER A 121 -13.26 8.39 11.18
N LEU A 122 -12.59 8.18 10.05
CA LEU A 122 -13.26 7.97 8.75
C LEU A 122 -14.08 6.68 8.72
N VAL A 123 -13.60 5.60 9.35
CA VAL A 123 -14.35 4.33 9.47
C VAL A 123 -15.56 4.48 10.40
N GLU A 124 -15.46 5.29 11.46
CA GLU A 124 -16.59 5.60 12.35
C GLU A 124 -17.67 6.42 11.64
N GLU A 125 -17.27 7.40 10.82
CA GLU A 125 -18.18 8.29 10.08
C GLU A 125 -18.78 7.60 8.85
N GLU A 126 -17.98 6.84 8.09
CA GLU A 126 -18.36 6.17 6.85
C GLU A 126 -18.07 4.66 6.90
N PRO A 127 -18.76 3.89 7.76
CA PRO A 127 -18.44 2.48 8.01
C PRO A 127 -18.63 1.56 6.80
N GLN A 128 -19.41 1.99 5.80
CA GLN A 128 -19.66 1.26 4.56
C GLN A 128 -18.58 1.51 3.49
N GLN A 129 -17.64 2.41 3.74
CA GLN A 129 -16.59 2.76 2.79
C GLN A 129 -15.41 1.80 2.92
N VAL A 130 -15.34 0.85 1.99
CA VAL A 130 -14.33 -0.23 1.95
C VAL A 130 -12.92 0.34 1.93
N LYS A 131 -12.68 1.43 1.20
CA LYS A 131 -11.37 2.11 1.15
C LYS A 131 -10.85 2.41 2.56
N TYR A 132 -11.66 3.03 3.42
CA TYR A 132 -11.23 3.43 4.77
C TYR A 132 -11.00 2.21 5.67
N GLN A 133 -11.89 1.22 5.58
CA GLN A 133 -11.74 -0.05 6.30
C GLN A 133 -10.43 -0.77 5.94
N PHE A 134 -10.08 -0.78 4.65
CA PHE A 134 -8.84 -1.37 4.14
C PHE A 134 -7.59 -0.58 4.56
N LEU A 135 -7.61 0.74 4.41
CA LEU A 135 -6.47 1.59 4.78
C LEU A 135 -6.18 1.53 6.28
N LEU A 136 -7.22 1.48 7.13
CA LEU A 136 -7.05 1.29 8.56
C LEU A 136 -6.41 -0.07 8.89
N TYR A 137 -6.94 -1.16 8.32
CA TYR A 137 -6.34 -2.50 8.45
C TYR A 137 -4.86 -2.49 8.06
N SER A 138 -4.55 -1.93 6.88
CA SER A 138 -3.19 -1.91 6.33
C SER A 138 -2.23 -1.08 7.20
N THR A 139 -2.73 0.00 7.78
CA THR A 139 -1.97 0.85 8.71
C THR A 139 -1.68 0.10 10.02
N TYR A 140 -2.67 -0.60 10.60
CA TYR A 140 -2.44 -1.44 11.78
C TYR A 140 -1.46 -2.58 11.52
N ALA A 141 -1.56 -3.25 10.36
CA ALA A 141 -0.60 -4.27 9.96
C ALA A 141 0.83 -3.69 9.81
N SER A 142 0.94 -2.46 9.31
CA SER A 142 2.21 -1.74 9.15
C SER A 142 2.82 -1.24 10.46
N LEU A 143 2.00 -1.03 11.48
CA LEU A 143 2.36 -0.74 12.87
C LEU A 143 2.63 -2.00 13.71
N GLU A 144 2.42 -3.19 13.14
CA GLU A 144 2.52 -4.47 13.85
C GLU A 144 1.52 -4.60 15.02
N GLN A 145 0.40 -3.89 14.94
CA GLN A 145 -0.73 -3.99 15.86
C GLN A 145 -1.62 -5.18 15.45
N GLU A 146 -1.17 -6.40 15.77
CA GLU A 146 -1.74 -7.64 15.23
C GLU A 146 -3.22 -7.85 15.60
N GLU A 147 -3.62 -7.51 16.82
CA GLU A 147 -5.00 -7.72 17.29
C GLU A 147 -5.97 -6.73 16.64
N GLU A 148 -5.58 -5.45 16.58
CA GLU A 148 -6.33 -4.40 15.90
C GLU A 148 -6.45 -4.69 14.40
N ALA A 149 -5.35 -5.07 13.75
CA ALA A 149 -5.34 -5.46 12.35
C ALA A 149 -6.27 -6.66 12.09
N LYS A 150 -6.25 -7.66 12.97
CA LYS A 150 -7.09 -8.87 12.85
C LYS A 150 -8.58 -8.56 13.05
N GLN A 151 -8.93 -7.72 14.01
CA GLN A 151 -10.30 -7.27 14.19
C GLN A 151 -10.78 -6.48 12.96
N GLN A 152 -9.97 -5.51 12.54
CA GLN A 152 -10.28 -4.61 11.43
C GLN A 152 -10.44 -5.37 10.11
N VAL A 153 -9.57 -6.35 9.81
CA VAL A 153 -9.73 -7.16 8.60
C VAL A 153 -10.94 -8.08 8.67
N GLY A 154 -11.34 -8.54 9.86
CA GLY A 154 -12.59 -9.27 10.05
C GLY A 154 -13.81 -8.45 9.64
N SER A 155 -13.89 -7.19 10.11
CA SER A 155 -14.95 -6.26 9.75
C SER A 155 -14.95 -5.92 8.25
N LEU A 156 -13.77 -5.67 7.68
CA LEU A 156 -13.61 -5.42 6.24
C LEU A 156 -14.10 -6.61 5.40
N LYS A 157 -13.73 -7.84 5.77
CA LYS A 157 -14.18 -9.05 5.06
C LYS A 157 -15.69 -9.20 5.06
N GLN A 158 -16.33 -9.01 6.22
CA GLN A 158 -17.78 -9.06 6.32
C GLN A 158 -18.46 -8.04 5.40
N LEU A 159 -17.92 -6.81 5.34
CA LEU A 159 -18.43 -5.77 4.45
C LEU A 159 -18.26 -6.14 2.97
N LEU A 160 -17.10 -6.66 2.58
CA LEU A 160 -16.81 -7.10 1.21
C LEU A 160 -17.71 -8.26 0.78
N GLU A 161 -17.89 -9.27 1.64
CA GLU A 161 -18.78 -10.40 1.42
C GLU A 161 -20.24 -9.96 1.30
N GLN A 162 -20.69 -9.03 2.15
CA GLN A 162 -22.03 -8.45 2.08
C GLN A 162 -22.24 -7.70 0.76
N LYS A 163 -21.29 -6.84 0.35
CA LYS A 163 -21.35 -6.11 -0.92
C LYS A 163 -21.35 -7.05 -2.12
N GLN A 164 -20.56 -8.13 -2.07
CA GLN A 164 -20.55 -9.16 -3.10
C GLN A 164 -21.91 -9.87 -3.20
N ALA A 165 -22.46 -10.34 -2.08
CA ALA A 165 -23.75 -11.02 -2.05
C ALA A 165 -24.89 -10.10 -2.51
N GLY A 166 -24.80 -8.80 -2.22
CA GLY A 166 -25.75 -7.78 -2.66
C GLY A 166 -25.54 -7.29 -4.09
N GLY A 167 -24.51 -7.75 -4.81
CA GLY A 167 -24.21 -7.28 -6.17
C GLY A 167 -23.78 -5.81 -6.25
N THR A 168 -23.30 -5.24 -5.14
CA THR A 168 -22.86 -3.83 -5.02
C THR A 168 -21.34 -3.69 -4.88
N LEU A 169 -20.60 -4.78 -5.12
CA LEU A 169 -19.15 -4.79 -5.06
C LEU A 169 -18.57 -4.18 -6.34
N GLU A 170 -18.06 -2.96 -6.22
CA GLU A 170 -17.40 -2.20 -7.29
C GLU A 170 -15.98 -2.72 -7.56
N ASN A 171 -15.39 -2.36 -8.70
CA ASN A 171 -14.08 -2.88 -9.09
C ASN A 171 -12.95 -2.51 -8.13
N LEU A 172 -13.00 -1.32 -7.52
CA LEU A 172 -12.02 -0.95 -6.50
C LEU A 172 -12.19 -1.82 -5.23
N ASP A 173 -13.43 -2.07 -4.81
CA ASP A 173 -13.72 -2.97 -3.69
C ASP A 173 -13.28 -4.41 -4.00
N ARG A 174 -13.46 -4.88 -5.24
CA ARG A 174 -12.93 -6.19 -5.71
C ARG A 174 -11.43 -6.26 -5.63
N PHE A 175 -10.72 -5.17 -5.92
CA PHE A 175 -9.27 -5.13 -5.83
C PHE A 175 -8.82 -5.27 -4.37
N TYR A 176 -9.46 -4.55 -3.45
CA TYR A 176 -9.23 -4.75 -2.01
C TYR A 176 -9.59 -6.16 -1.56
N TYR A 177 -10.67 -6.74 -2.08
CA TYR A 177 -11.05 -8.10 -1.73
C TYR A 177 -10.02 -9.13 -2.20
N ALA A 178 -9.49 -8.97 -3.42
CA ALA A 178 -8.44 -9.83 -3.92
C ALA A 178 -7.20 -9.82 -3.01
N LEU A 179 -6.80 -8.65 -2.51
CA LEU A 179 -5.68 -8.51 -1.58
C LEU A 179 -5.95 -9.25 -0.26
N VAL A 180 -7.14 -9.08 0.31
CA VAL A 180 -7.51 -9.76 1.56
C VAL A 180 -7.55 -11.29 1.36
N LEU A 181 -8.13 -11.77 0.26
CA LEU A 181 -8.20 -13.20 -0.04
C LEU A 181 -6.80 -13.83 -0.17
N ASP A 182 -5.89 -13.23 -0.93
CA ASP A 182 -4.53 -13.78 -1.10
C ASP A 182 -3.69 -13.63 0.18
N GLU A 183 -3.64 -12.44 0.77
CA GLU A 183 -2.68 -12.15 1.84
C GLU A 183 -3.11 -12.66 3.22
N VAL A 184 -4.41 -12.66 3.50
CA VAL A 184 -4.96 -12.97 4.83
C VAL A 184 -5.50 -14.39 4.86
N ASP A 185 -6.29 -14.76 3.86
CA ASP A 185 -6.91 -16.09 3.81
C ASP A 185 -6.03 -17.13 3.09
N SER A 186 -4.97 -16.69 2.40
CA SER A 186 -4.21 -17.55 1.48
C SER A 186 -5.09 -18.19 0.39
N ASP A 187 -6.24 -17.58 0.09
CA ASP A 187 -7.15 -17.96 -0.99
C ASP A 187 -6.75 -17.26 -2.29
N ARG A 188 -5.66 -17.78 -2.87
CA ARG A 188 -5.15 -17.28 -4.14
C ARG A 188 -6.15 -17.42 -5.29
N GLN A 189 -6.95 -18.49 -5.30
CA GLN A 189 -7.90 -18.69 -6.38
C GLN A 189 -9.03 -17.66 -6.29
N GLY A 190 -9.58 -17.44 -5.10
CA GLY A 190 -10.56 -16.38 -4.88
C GLY A 190 -10.02 -15.01 -5.30
N ALA A 191 -8.76 -14.69 -4.97
CA ALA A 191 -8.13 -13.45 -5.42
C ALA A 191 -8.04 -13.34 -6.95
N LEU A 192 -7.63 -14.42 -7.64
CA LEU A 192 -7.56 -14.45 -9.11
C LEU A 192 -8.94 -14.29 -9.77
N ASP A 193 -10.00 -14.80 -9.14
CA ASP A 193 -11.37 -14.68 -9.65
C ASP A 193 -11.87 -13.22 -9.55
N GLN A 194 -11.57 -12.53 -8.44
CA GLN A 194 -11.86 -11.10 -8.30
C GLN A 194 -11.11 -10.27 -9.34
N LEU A 195 -9.81 -10.50 -9.50
CA LEU A 195 -8.98 -9.77 -10.47
C LEU A 195 -9.42 -10.03 -11.91
N SER A 196 -9.88 -11.24 -12.23
CA SER A 196 -10.39 -11.54 -13.58
C SER A 196 -11.67 -10.75 -13.86
N THR A 197 -12.57 -10.66 -12.87
CA THR A 197 -13.80 -9.84 -12.99
C THR A 197 -13.48 -8.36 -13.26
N ILE A 198 -12.47 -7.80 -12.60
CA ILE A 198 -12.03 -6.42 -12.86
C ILE A 198 -11.56 -6.31 -14.31
N LEU A 199 -10.73 -7.23 -14.78
CA LEU A 199 -10.16 -7.15 -16.13
C LEU A 199 -11.18 -7.38 -17.25
N ASP A 200 -12.32 -8.00 -16.94
CA ASP A 200 -13.41 -8.17 -17.89
C ASP A 200 -14.35 -6.94 -17.95
N THR A 201 -14.30 -6.04 -16.96
CA THR A 201 -15.28 -4.95 -16.81
C THR A 201 -14.67 -3.55 -16.76
N GLU A 202 -13.42 -3.42 -16.33
CA GLU A 202 -12.68 -2.17 -16.20
C GLU A 202 -12.06 -1.78 -17.55
N PRO A 203 -12.12 -0.50 -17.98
CA PRO A 203 -11.45 -0.03 -19.20
C PRO A 203 -9.94 -0.31 -19.19
N GLU A 204 -9.38 -0.77 -20.31
CA GLU A 204 -7.95 -1.15 -20.39
C GLU A 204 -6.98 0.03 -20.14
N ASP A 205 -7.43 1.26 -20.42
CA ASP A 205 -6.67 2.49 -20.19
C ASP A 205 -6.77 3.00 -18.74
N SER A 206 -7.58 2.36 -17.89
CA SER A 206 -7.72 2.75 -16.50
C SER A 206 -6.51 2.29 -15.67
N PRO A 207 -6.08 3.11 -14.68
CA PRO A 207 -5.03 2.70 -13.74
C PRO A 207 -5.38 1.40 -13.01
N LEU A 208 -6.65 1.22 -12.63
CA LEU A 208 -7.11 0.05 -11.90
C LEU A 208 -6.98 -1.23 -12.72
N TYR A 209 -7.28 -1.18 -14.03
CA TYR A 209 -7.04 -2.31 -14.93
C TYR A 209 -5.56 -2.70 -14.94
N SER A 210 -4.67 -1.72 -15.10
CA SER A 210 -3.23 -1.96 -15.13
C SER A 210 -2.70 -2.57 -13.82
N TYR A 211 -3.22 -2.13 -12.68
CA TYR A 211 -2.88 -2.70 -11.37
C TYR A 211 -3.44 -4.12 -11.20
N ALA A 212 -4.71 -4.34 -11.54
CA ALA A 212 -5.33 -5.66 -11.46
C ALA A 212 -4.60 -6.68 -12.35
N LYS A 213 -4.21 -6.27 -13.56
CA LYS A 213 -3.45 -7.10 -14.50
C LYS A 213 -2.09 -7.47 -13.92
N SER A 214 -1.34 -6.48 -13.46
CA SER A 214 -0.01 -6.68 -12.87
C SER A 214 -0.06 -7.59 -11.66
N TYR A 215 -1.04 -7.39 -10.76
CA TYR A 215 -1.18 -8.23 -9.58
C TYR A 215 -1.61 -9.66 -9.94
N ARG A 216 -2.53 -9.83 -10.90
CA ARG A 216 -2.92 -11.17 -11.39
C ARG A 216 -1.73 -11.92 -11.99
N GLU A 217 -0.89 -11.23 -12.76
CA GLU A 217 0.34 -11.82 -13.33
C GLU A 217 1.31 -12.27 -12.23
N GLN A 218 1.49 -11.46 -11.18
CA GLN A 218 2.30 -11.80 -10.02
C GLN A 218 1.77 -13.04 -9.27
N LEU A 219 0.44 -13.13 -9.06
CA LEU A 219 -0.15 -14.31 -8.41
C LEU A 219 0.03 -15.59 -9.23
N LYS A 220 -0.02 -15.48 -10.56
CA LYS A 220 0.15 -16.61 -11.49
C LYS A 220 1.58 -17.09 -11.61
N SER A 221 2.57 -16.18 -11.63
CA SER A 221 3.98 -16.57 -11.69
C SER A 221 4.43 -17.30 -10.43
N GLY A 222 3.77 -17.06 -9.30
CA GLY A 222 4.20 -17.58 -8.00
C GLY A 222 5.50 -16.93 -7.50
N ASP A 223 6.09 -16.02 -8.29
CA ASP A 223 7.25 -15.24 -7.92
C ASP A 223 6.81 -14.16 -6.93
N LYS A 224 7.26 -14.34 -5.69
CA LYS A 224 7.35 -13.21 -4.76
C LYS A 224 8.41 -12.25 -5.32
N PRO A 225 8.23 -10.92 -5.22
CA PRO A 225 9.24 -9.97 -5.66
C PRO A 225 10.56 -10.28 -4.95
N SER A 226 11.54 -10.77 -5.72
CA SER A 226 12.87 -11.15 -5.26
C SER A 226 13.70 -9.88 -5.03
N GLY A 227 13.47 -9.25 -3.88
CA GLY A 227 14.31 -8.16 -3.35
C GLY A 227 15.19 -8.65 -2.20
N GLU A 228 15.91 -9.76 -2.39
CA GLU A 228 17.12 -10.02 -1.61
C GLU A 228 18.31 -9.65 -2.50
N PRO A 229 19.21 -8.75 -2.07
CA PRO A 229 20.55 -8.75 -2.62
C PRO A 229 21.12 -10.13 -2.32
N THR A 230 21.52 -10.86 -3.35
CA THR A 230 22.39 -12.01 -3.16
C THR A 230 23.62 -11.51 -2.42
N GLU A 231 23.74 -11.85 -1.13
CA GLU A 231 25.01 -11.75 -0.42
C GLU A 231 26.03 -12.47 -1.29
N GLY A 232 27.01 -11.71 -1.78
CA GLY A 232 28.09 -12.23 -2.57
C GLY A 232 28.81 -13.29 -1.76
N ASN A 233 28.68 -14.55 -2.19
CA ASN A 233 29.64 -15.58 -1.86
C ASN A 233 30.96 -15.23 -2.57
N SER A 234 31.68 -14.26 -2.03
CA SER A 234 33.11 -14.12 -2.25
C SER A 234 33.78 -15.19 -1.41
N SER A 235 33.98 -16.36 -2.02
CA SER A 235 34.93 -17.35 -1.53
C SER A 235 36.33 -16.72 -1.60
N PRO A 236 37.07 -16.56 -0.49
CA PRO A 236 38.49 -16.26 -0.58
C PRO A 236 39.18 -17.55 -1.02
N GLY A 237 39.87 -17.50 -2.15
CA GLY A 237 40.87 -18.50 -2.48
C GLY A 237 42.01 -18.43 -1.47
N ASN A 238 42.34 -19.59 -0.90
CA ASN A 238 43.69 -20.12 -0.73
C ASN A 238 43.60 -21.56 -0.24
#